data_AF-A0A212DDQ5-F1
#
_entry.id   AF-A0A212DDQ5-F1
#
_cell.length_a   1.000
_cell.length_b   1.000
_cell.length_c   1.000
_cell.angle_alpha   90.00
_cell.angle_beta   90.00
_cell.angle_gamma   90.00
#
_symmetry.space_group_name_H-M   'P 1'
#
loop_
_entity.id
_entity.type
_entity.pdbx_description
1 polymer ?
#
loop_
_entity_poly.entity_id
_entity_poly.type
_entity_poly.pdbx_seq_one_letter_code
_entity_poly.pdbx_strand_id
1 'polypeptide(L)'
;MKVFCGRANPTTGSVEWLEEDEHYDYHQEIARSSYADMLHDKDRNMKYYQGIRAAVSRVKDRGQKALVLDIGTGTGLLSMMAVTAGADFCYAIEPMADAAVKIVEKNGFSDKIKVINKHSTEVTVGP
;
A
#
# COMPACT_ATOMS: atom_id res chain seq x y z
N MET A 1 -19.95 3.03 2.48
CA MET A 1 -18.49 2.81 2.42
C MET A 1 -18.04 3.41 1.12
N LYS A 2 -17.05 4.31 1.12
CA LYS A 2 -16.57 4.93 -0.13
C LYS A 2 -15.71 3.90 -0.86
N VAL A 3 -16.09 3.53 -2.08
CA VAL A 3 -15.32 2.60 -2.90
C VAL A 3 -14.58 3.42 -3.94
N PHE A 4 -13.26 3.24 -4.03
CA PHE A 4 -12.44 3.91 -5.04
C PHE A 4 -12.03 2.89 -6.10
N CYS A 5 -12.31 3.20 -7.35
CA CYS A 5 -12.02 2.33 -8.48
C CYS A 5 -11.20 3.05 -9.54
N GLY A 6 -10.20 2.37 -10.08
CA GLY A 6 -9.44 2.83 -11.23
C GLY A 6 -10.26 2.63 -12.51
N ARG A 7 -10.61 3.72 -13.19
CA ARG A 7 -11.31 3.72 -14.47
C ARG A 7 -10.42 4.30 -15.56
N ALA A 8 -10.33 3.62 -16.69
CA ALA A 8 -9.70 4.21 -17.86
C ALA A 8 -10.61 5.32 -18.42
N ASN A 9 -10.10 6.55 -18.49
CA ASN A 9 -10.80 7.64 -19.16
C ASN A 9 -10.76 7.39 -20.67
N PRO A 10 -11.91 7.27 -21.35
CA PRO A 10 -11.97 6.90 -22.76
C PRO A 10 -11.46 8.00 -23.70
N THR A 11 -11.33 9.24 -23.21
CA THR A 11 -10.92 10.41 -24.00
C THR A 11 -9.41 10.65 -23.89
N THR A 12 -8.82 10.41 -22.72
CA THR A 12 -7.39 10.68 -22.45
C THR A 12 -6.54 9.41 -22.41
N GLY A 13 -7.15 8.23 -22.22
CA GLY A 13 -6.47 6.96 -21.99
C GLY A 13 -5.83 6.85 -20.59
N SER A 14 -5.93 7.87 -19.74
CA SER A 14 -5.38 7.83 -18.38
C SER A 14 -6.28 7.01 -17.46
N VAL A 15 -5.67 6.30 -16.50
CA VAL A 15 -6.42 5.72 -15.38
C VAL A 15 -6.71 6.82 -14.37
N GLU A 16 -7.99 7.03 -14.09
CA GLU A 16 -8.49 7.97 -13.10
C GLU A 16 -9.10 7.19 -11.92
N TRP A 17 -8.94 7.71 -10.71
CA TRP A 17 -9.56 7.13 -9.52
C TRP A 17 -10.86 7.85 -9.25
N LEU A 18 -11.97 7.11 -9.33
CA LEU A 18 -13.31 7.64 -9.09
C LEU A 18 -13.88 7.06 -7.80
N GLU A 19 -14.61 7.89 -7.07
CA GLU A 19 -15.44 7.45 -5.95
C GLU A 19 -16.75 6.91 -6.54
N GLU A 20 -17.02 5.63 -6.31
CA GLU A 20 -18.23 4.94 -6.78
C GLU A 20 -19.35 5.05 -5.71
N ASP A 21 -20.60 4.94 -6.16
CA ASP A 21 -21.77 5.04 -5.30
C ASP A 21 -22.03 3.78 -4.44
N GLU A 22 -23.03 3.86 -3.57
CA GLU A 22 -23.38 2.80 -2.62
C GLU A 22 -23.95 1.51 -3.24
N HIS A 23 -24.37 1.55 -4.50
CA HIS A 23 -24.85 0.40 -5.27
C HIS A 23 -23.74 -0.28 -6.08
N TYR A 24 -22.51 0.22 -6.01
CA TYR A 24 -21.37 -0.37 -6.71
C TYR A 24 -21.04 -1.77 -6.17
N ASP A 25 -20.85 -2.73 -7.08
CA ASP A 25 -20.48 -4.10 -6.75
C ASP A 25 -19.00 -4.20 -6.36
N TYR A 26 -18.72 -3.84 -5.11
CA TYR A 26 -17.40 -3.95 -4.48
C TYR A 26 -16.82 -5.37 -4.52
N HIS A 27 -17.67 -6.39 -4.46
CA HIS A 27 -17.22 -7.78 -4.48
C HIS A 27 -16.66 -8.15 -5.85
N GLN A 28 -17.31 -7.70 -6.92
CA GLN A 28 -16.82 -7.91 -8.28
C GLN A 28 -15.51 -7.15 -8.55
N GLU A 29 -15.35 -5.94 -7.99
CA GLU A 29 -14.10 -5.18 -8.08
C GLU A 29 -12.93 -5.94 -7.44
N ILE A 30 -13.11 -6.43 -6.20
CA ILE A 30 -12.09 -7.25 -5.53
C ILE A 30 -11.80 -8.51 -6.34
N ALA A 31 -12.85 -9.21 -6.78
CA ALA A 31 -12.71 -10.49 -7.46
C ALA A 31 -11.94 -10.39 -8.79
N ARG A 32 -12.03 -9.23 -9.46
CA ARG A 32 -11.32 -8.95 -10.72
C ARG A 32 -10.03 -8.14 -10.54
N SER A 33 -9.69 -7.79 -9.30
CA SER A 33 -8.46 -7.07 -9.02
C SER A 33 -7.23 -7.90 -9.41
N SER A 34 -6.16 -7.21 -9.79
CA SER A 34 -4.89 -7.85 -10.14
C SER A 34 -4.06 -8.24 -8.90
N TYR A 35 -4.61 -8.13 -7.68
CA TYR A 35 -3.85 -8.38 -6.45
C TYR A 35 -3.25 -9.78 -6.39
N ALA A 36 -4.00 -10.81 -6.81
CA ALA A 36 -3.52 -12.19 -6.79
C ALA A 36 -2.32 -12.38 -7.75
N ASP A 37 -2.44 -11.94 -8.99
CA ASP A 37 -1.36 -12.03 -9.99
C ASP A 37 -0.11 -11.28 -9.52
N MET A 38 -0.31 -10.07 -8.98
CA MET A 38 0.75 -9.26 -8.40
C MET A 38 1.47 -9.99 -7.24
N LEU A 39 0.74 -10.66 -6.35
CA LEU A 39 1.33 -11.42 -5.25
C LEU A 39 2.08 -12.67 -5.72
N HIS A 40 1.64 -13.29 -6.83
CA HIS A 40 2.32 -14.42 -7.44
C HIS A 40 3.50 -14.03 -8.36
N ASP A 41 3.62 -12.76 -8.75
CA ASP A 41 4.77 -12.24 -9.50
C ASP A 41 6.04 -12.20 -8.63
N LYS A 42 6.83 -13.27 -8.76
CA LYS A 42 8.05 -13.46 -7.98
C LYS A 42 9.12 -12.43 -8.33
N ASP A 43 9.33 -12.11 -9.60
CA ASP A 43 10.38 -11.18 -10.01
C ASP A 43 10.10 -9.79 -9.48
N ARG A 44 8.87 -9.29 -9.69
CA ARG A 44 8.41 -8.01 -9.15
C ARG A 44 8.64 -7.92 -7.65
N ASN A 45 8.19 -8.91 -6.90
CA ASN A 45 8.31 -8.92 -5.44
C ASN A 45 9.77 -8.94 -4.98
N MET A 46 10.65 -9.69 -5.67
CA MET A 46 12.09 -9.71 -5.37
C MET A 46 12.77 -8.37 -5.65
N LYS A 47 12.43 -7.72 -6.78
CA LYS A 47 13.02 -6.43 -7.17
C LYS A 47 12.59 -5.31 -6.23
N TYR A 48 11.31 -5.25 -5.85
CA TYR A 48 10.85 -4.33 -4.81
C TYR A 48 11.61 -4.56 -3.51
N TYR A 49 11.75 -5.82 -3.07
CA TYR A 49 12.40 -6.09 -1.80
C TYR A 49 13.89 -5.69 -1.79
N GLN A 50 14.61 -5.96 -2.89
CA GLN A 50 16.01 -5.53 -3.05
C GLN A 50 16.14 -4.01 -2.98
N GLY A 51 15.27 -3.28 -3.70
CA GLY A 51 15.26 -1.82 -3.70
C GLY A 51 14.94 -1.24 -2.32
N ILE A 52 13.91 -1.78 -1.65
CA ILE A 52 13.51 -1.38 -0.29
C ILE A 52 14.66 -1.59 0.69
N ARG A 53 15.30 -2.76 0.69
CA ARG A 53 16.45 -3.03 1.56
C ARG A 53 17.57 -2.03 1.35
N ALA A 54 17.96 -1.80 0.10
CA ALA A 54 19.00 -0.84 -0.23
C ALA A 54 18.64 0.59 0.21
N ALA A 55 17.38 1.01 0.03
CA ALA A 55 16.91 2.33 0.43
C ALA A 55 16.91 2.52 1.94
N VAL A 56 16.37 1.56 2.69
CA VAL A 56 16.35 1.59 4.16
C VAL A 56 17.77 1.61 4.71
N SER A 57 18.67 0.72 4.24
CA SER A 57 20.07 0.71 4.66
C SER A 57 20.73 2.07 4.45
N ARG A 58 20.58 2.70 3.28
CA ARG A 58 21.13 4.04 3.03
C ARG A 58 20.68 5.10 4.03
N VAL A 59 19.44 5.03 4.53
CA VAL A 59 18.94 5.96 5.56
C VAL A 59 19.56 5.65 6.92
N LYS A 60 19.60 4.36 7.30
CA LYS A 60 20.17 3.91 8.58
C LYS A 60 21.69 4.14 8.66
N ASP A 61 22.42 3.96 7.56
CA ASP A 61 23.86 4.21 7.47
C ASP A 61 24.22 5.69 7.70
N ARG A 62 23.28 6.60 7.45
CA ARG A 62 23.41 8.03 7.80
C ARG A 62 23.06 8.33 9.26
N GLY A 63 22.78 7.32 10.08
CA GLY A 63 22.34 7.47 11.47
C GLY A 63 20.93 8.05 11.62
N GLN A 64 20.12 8.05 10.56
CA GLN A 64 18.77 8.64 10.56
C GLN A 64 17.70 7.58 10.86
N LYS A 65 16.53 8.03 11.34
CA LYS A 65 15.34 7.18 11.40
C LYS A 65 14.78 6.96 9.99
N ALA A 66 14.54 5.71 9.64
CA ALA A 66 13.91 5.30 8.39
C ALA A 66 12.39 5.24 8.58
N LEU A 67 11.71 6.35 8.24
CA LEU A 67 10.26 6.43 8.16
C LEU A 67 9.83 6.19 6.71
N VAL A 68 8.99 5.18 6.50
CA VAL A 68 8.54 4.77 5.16
C VAL A 68 7.09 5.20 4.93
N LEU A 69 6.79 5.64 3.71
CA LEU A 69 5.45 5.90 3.21
C LEU A 69 5.17 4.95 2.06
N ASP A 70 4.14 4.11 2.20
CA ASP A 70 3.71 3.12 1.21
C ASP A 70 2.33 3.53 0.68
N ILE A 71 2.27 3.99 -0.57
CA ILE A 71 1.06 4.51 -1.20
C ILE A 71 0.42 3.41 -2.06
N GLY A 72 -0.84 3.08 -1.78
CA GLY A 72 -1.51 1.94 -2.41
C GLY A 72 -0.99 0.63 -1.84
N THR A 73 -1.02 0.48 -0.52
CA THR A 73 -0.36 -0.65 0.16
C THR A 73 -0.99 -2.00 -0.16
N GLY A 74 -2.24 -2.02 -0.67
CA GLY A 74 -2.99 -3.23 -0.99
C GLY A 74 -3.08 -4.17 0.21
N THR A 75 -2.26 -5.22 0.22
CA THR A 75 -2.19 -6.21 1.31
C THR A 75 -1.20 -5.87 2.43
N GLY A 76 -0.42 -4.80 2.30
CA GLY A 76 0.65 -4.46 3.25
C GLY A 76 2.01 -5.11 2.94
N LEU A 77 2.15 -5.81 1.81
CA LEU A 77 3.37 -6.57 1.48
C LEU A 77 4.64 -5.71 1.51
N LEU A 78 4.61 -4.55 0.86
CA LEU A 78 5.79 -3.68 0.76
C LEU A 78 6.11 -3.00 2.10
N SER A 79 5.10 -2.62 2.86
CA SER A 79 5.25 -2.15 4.24
C SER A 79 5.92 -3.19 5.15
N MET A 80 5.51 -4.46 5.06
CA MET A 80 6.15 -5.55 5.82
C MET A 80 7.59 -5.80 5.37
N MET A 81 7.87 -5.72 4.05
CA MET A 81 9.24 -5.76 3.53
C MET A 81 10.10 -4.63 4.09
N ALA A 82 9.56 -3.41 4.19
CA ALA A 82 10.26 -2.26 4.72
C ALA A 82 10.62 -2.42 6.21
N VAL A 83 9.67 -2.85 7.04
CA VAL A 83 9.93 -3.12 8.46
C VAL A 83 10.94 -4.25 8.63
N THR A 84 10.84 -5.33 7.85
CA THR A 84 11.83 -6.42 7.84
C THR A 84 13.22 -5.93 7.44
N ALA A 85 13.30 -4.96 6.52
CA ALA A 85 14.56 -4.34 6.11
C ALA A 85 15.17 -3.40 7.16
N GLY A 86 14.49 -3.14 8.28
CA GLY A 86 14.96 -2.28 9.37
C GLY A 86 14.37 -0.88 9.37
N ALA A 87 13.26 -0.64 8.66
CA ALA A 87 12.52 0.61 8.80
C ALA A 87 12.04 0.78 10.26
N ASP A 88 12.11 2.01 10.77
CA ASP A 88 11.71 2.32 12.14
C ASP A 88 10.18 2.39 12.26
N PHE A 89 9.49 2.89 11.22
CA PHE A 89 8.04 2.93 11.14
C PHE A 89 7.57 3.05 9.68
N CYS A 90 6.38 2.54 9.39
CA CYS A 90 5.74 2.64 8.07
C CYS A 90 4.33 3.22 8.17
N TYR A 91 4.03 4.22 7.35
CA TYR A 91 2.68 4.70 7.09
C TYR A 91 2.21 4.10 5.76
N ALA A 92 1.19 3.25 5.83
CA ALA A 92 0.65 2.53 4.69
C ALA A 92 -0.72 3.13 4.32
N ILE A 93 -0.88 3.67 3.12
CA ILE A 93 -2.10 4.34 2.68
C ILE A 93 -2.85 3.44 1.71
N GLU A 94 -4.12 3.16 1.99
CA GLU A 94 -4.95 2.30 1.15
C GLU A 94 -6.45 2.58 1.33
N PRO A 95 -7.17 2.99 0.27
CA PRO A 95 -8.64 3.09 0.31
C PRO A 95 -9.36 1.76 0.61
N MET A 96 -8.77 0.60 0.34
CA MET A 96 -9.29 -0.75 0.67
C MET A 96 -8.54 -1.39 1.86
N ALA A 97 -8.42 -0.67 2.98
CA ALA A 97 -7.46 -0.96 4.05
C ALA A 97 -7.71 -2.22 4.91
N ASP A 98 -8.95 -2.72 4.98
CA ASP A 98 -9.33 -3.75 5.96
C ASP A 98 -8.49 -5.03 5.86
N ALA A 99 -8.13 -5.43 4.64
CA ALA A 99 -7.28 -6.57 4.40
C ALA A 99 -5.85 -6.31 4.91
N ALA A 100 -5.27 -5.16 4.59
CA ALA A 100 -3.93 -4.78 5.06
C ALA A 100 -3.84 -4.76 6.59
N VAL A 101 -4.84 -4.20 7.28
CA VAL A 101 -4.88 -4.16 8.75
C VAL A 101 -4.76 -5.58 9.33
N LYS A 102 -5.63 -6.49 8.88
CA LYS A 102 -5.66 -7.88 9.36
C LYS A 102 -4.38 -8.65 9.01
N ILE A 103 -3.82 -8.43 7.82
CA ILE A 103 -2.60 -9.11 7.37
C ILE A 103 -1.39 -8.63 8.16
N VAL A 104 -1.25 -7.31 8.35
CA VAL A 104 -0.18 -6.71 9.16
C VAL A 104 -0.22 -7.23 10.60
N GLU A 105 -1.42 -7.26 11.19
CA GLU A 105 -1.62 -7.79 12.55
C GLU A 105 -1.25 -9.26 12.64
N LYS A 106 -1.77 -10.08 11.72
CA LYS A 106 -1.50 -11.53 11.69
C LYS A 106 -0.02 -11.85 11.53
N ASN A 107 0.76 -10.98 10.89
CA ASN A 107 2.21 -11.14 10.72
C ASN A 107 3.03 -10.45 11.82
N GLY A 108 2.40 -9.88 12.85
CA GLY A 108 3.11 -9.33 14.02
C GLY A 108 3.78 -7.98 13.77
N PHE A 109 3.30 -7.19 12.81
CA PHE A 109 3.89 -5.89 12.45
C PHE A 109 3.08 -4.67 12.94
N SER A 110 2.02 -4.87 13.72
CA SER A 110 1.10 -3.80 14.18
C SER A 110 1.82 -2.63 14.87
N ASP A 111 2.90 -2.91 15.60
CA ASP A 111 3.63 -1.87 16.36
C ASP A 111 4.42 -0.91 15.46
N LYS A 112 4.67 -1.28 14.21
CA LYS A 112 5.55 -0.54 13.28
C LYS A 112 4.89 -0.13 11.98
N ILE A 113 3.66 -0.59 11.71
CA ILE A 113 2.93 -0.28 10.48
C ILE A 113 1.57 0.31 10.86
N LYS A 114 1.35 1.58 10.50
CA LYS A 114 0.05 2.22 10.60
C LYS A 114 -0.62 2.23 9.22
N VAL A 115 -1.71 1.49 9.08
CA VAL A 115 -2.56 1.56 7.89
C VAL A 115 -3.53 2.73 8.01
N ILE A 116 -3.64 3.54 6.96
CA ILE A 116 -4.47 4.74 6.88
C ILE A 116 -5.47 4.55 5.73
N ASN A 117 -6.74 4.45 6.07
CA ASN A 117 -7.81 4.27 5.10
C ASN A 117 -8.24 5.60 4.45
N LYS A 118 -7.44 6.06 3.48
CA LYS A 118 -7.67 7.29 2.71
C LYS A 118 -7.04 7.18 1.31
N HIS A 119 -7.41 8.06 0.40
CA HIS A 119 -6.57 8.33 -0.77
C HIS A 119 -5.35 9.17 -0.34
N SER A 120 -4.18 8.94 -0.96
CA SER A 120 -2.93 9.60 -0.53
C SER A 120 -2.95 11.12 -0.71
N THR A 121 -3.72 11.63 -1.67
CA THR A 121 -3.91 13.08 -1.90
C THR A 121 -4.73 13.77 -0.82
N GLU A 122 -5.37 13.02 0.07
CA GLU A 122 -6.19 13.54 1.18
C GLU A 122 -5.50 13.42 2.54
N VAL A 123 -4.29 12.85 2.56
CA VAL A 123 -3.49 12.72 3.78
C VAL A 123 -2.74 14.03 4.03
N THR A 124 -2.78 14.48 5.28
CA THR A 124 -2.03 15.65 5.75
C THR A 124 -0.99 15.22 6.78
N VAL A 125 0.06 16.02 6.94
CA VAL A 125 1.11 15.82 7.93
C VAL A 125 0.89 16.82 9.06
N GLY A 126 0.47 16.36 10.24
CA GLY A 126 0.34 17.21 11.44
C GLY A 126 -0.52 18.48 11.23
N PRO A 127 -0.63 19.36 12.25
CA PRO A 127 -1.04 20.74 12.02
C PRO A 127 0.00 21.51 11.19
#